data_AF-A0A956RHB5-F1
#
_entry.id   AF-A0A956RHB5-F1
#
_cell.length_a   1.000
_cell.length_b   1.000
_cell.length_c   1.000
_cell.angle_alpha   90.00
_cell.angle_beta   90.00
_cell.angle_gamma   90.00
#
_symmetry.space_group_name_H-M   'P 1'
#
loop_
_entity.id
_entity.type
_entity.pdbx_description
1 polymer ?
#
loop_
_entity_poly.entity_id
_entity_poly.type
_entity_poly.pdbx_seq_one_letter_code
_entity_poly.pdbx_strand_id
1 'polypeptide(L)'
;MKQVRLDRPPRVRACLAPITLALALACQPSAPPADAETPASDSPDAKPEVKGSSGSLLSGLFSREPEAEPALTFEEPGPGPRAPITAAFHVELGETDLAGVEATVQRLGLRCGDTSIRAQMKKMRETKMAEAKARGEDVVTSASWAKPSKREKNPQVRYSCGRVAASQLGDRERPTSSGRLLYVFDSEQHPVRHASYQRTHKDQALALADVKEAVESATKLYGPPTRVRNALPEPAGDGAVEFPLLKNIEFEWEYSDLLVKIVALRLDETKVTVGERVEVPTGVRPDAPTLPRTPGDDAPESAHAHA
;
A
#
# COMPACT_ATOMS: atom_id res chain seq x y z
N MET A 1 -12.50 64.97 -33.39
CA MET A 1 -12.68 63.54 -33.70
C MET A 1 -11.47 63.06 -34.49
N LYS A 2 -10.55 62.33 -33.84
CA LYS A 2 -9.35 61.74 -34.47
C LYS A 2 -9.47 60.23 -34.40
N GLN A 3 -9.56 59.56 -35.55
CA GLN A 3 -9.59 58.11 -35.64
C GLN A 3 -8.19 57.54 -35.45
N VAL A 4 -8.02 56.72 -34.41
CA VAL A 4 -6.83 55.92 -34.16
C VAL A 4 -6.99 54.61 -34.95
N ARG A 5 -6.09 54.35 -35.90
CA ARG A 5 -5.98 53.05 -36.58
C ARG A 5 -5.18 52.10 -35.68
N LEU A 6 -5.80 50.98 -35.33
CA LEU A 6 -5.15 49.84 -34.67
C LEU A 6 -4.59 48.91 -35.74
N ASP A 7 -3.26 48.82 -35.80
CA ASP A 7 -2.55 47.83 -36.62
C ASP A 7 -2.73 46.43 -36.03
N ARG A 8 -3.06 45.46 -36.89
CA ARG A 8 -3.18 44.04 -36.55
C ARG A 8 -1.77 43.41 -36.46
N PRO A 9 -1.50 42.53 -35.47
CA PRO A 9 -0.26 41.78 -35.43
C PRO A 9 -0.22 40.68 -36.52
N PRO A 10 0.99 40.30 -36.99
CA PRO A 10 1.16 39.28 -38.02
C PRO A 10 0.85 37.87 -37.48
N ARG A 11 0.12 37.10 -38.28
CA ARG A 11 -0.15 35.67 -38.06
C ARG A 11 1.12 34.86 -38.30
N VAL A 12 1.72 34.34 -37.23
CA VAL A 12 2.77 33.32 -37.34
C VAL A 12 2.10 31.97 -37.60
N ARG A 13 2.26 31.46 -38.83
CA ARG A 13 1.99 30.06 -39.18
C ARG A 13 3.18 29.22 -38.72
N ALA A 14 3.01 28.40 -37.70
CA ALA A 14 3.95 27.33 -37.39
C ALA A 14 3.51 26.06 -38.15
N CYS A 15 4.38 25.62 -39.06
CA CYS A 15 4.23 24.41 -39.84
C CYS A 15 4.30 23.17 -38.94
N LEU A 16 3.27 22.32 -39.02
CA LEU A 16 3.32 20.92 -38.64
C LEU A 16 4.24 20.18 -39.60
N ALA A 17 5.27 19.52 -39.07
CA ALA A 17 6.01 18.48 -39.79
C ALA A 17 5.74 17.12 -39.09
N PRO A 18 5.33 16.09 -39.84
CA PRO A 18 5.16 14.74 -39.30
C PRO A 18 6.50 14.01 -39.34
N ILE A 19 7.03 13.61 -38.18
CA ILE A 19 8.13 12.65 -38.12
C ILE A 19 7.52 11.27 -37.93
N THR A 20 7.24 10.62 -39.05
CA THR A 20 7.16 9.16 -39.16
C THR A 20 8.58 8.61 -39.17
N LEU A 21 8.98 7.88 -38.12
CA LEU A 21 10.04 6.90 -38.24
C LEU A 21 9.61 5.61 -37.53
N ALA A 22 9.12 4.68 -38.34
CA ALA A 22 9.05 3.29 -37.99
C ALA A 22 10.45 2.70 -38.16
N LEU A 23 10.98 2.07 -37.10
CA LEU A 23 11.95 1.00 -37.25
C LEU A 23 11.63 -0.07 -36.21
N ALA A 24 10.96 -1.12 -36.68
CA ALA A 24 10.90 -2.39 -36.02
C ALA A 24 12.29 -3.06 -36.15
N LEU A 25 12.81 -3.65 -35.08
CA LEU A 25 13.38 -4.99 -35.11
C LEU A 25 13.65 -5.51 -33.69
N ALA A 26 13.06 -6.68 -33.41
CA ALA A 26 13.60 -7.80 -32.64
C ALA A 26 14.16 -7.55 -31.23
N CYS A 27 13.36 -7.87 -30.21
CA CYS A 27 13.74 -8.79 -29.13
C CYS A 27 12.55 -8.98 -28.18
N GLN A 28 11.79 -10.04 -28.41
CA GLN A 28 10.78 -10.57 -27.49
C GLN A 28 11.24 -11.97 -27.00
N PRO A 29 10.66 -12.48 -25.91
CA PRO A 29 11.38 -12.88 -24.71
C PRO A 29 11.69 -14.38 -24.63
N SER A 30 12.81 -14.74 -24.01
CA SER A 30 13.06 -16.12 -23.58
C SER A 30 12.20 -16.44 -22.36
N ALA A 31 11.14 -17.20 -22.60
CA ALA A 31 10.44 -17.97 -21.57
C ALA A 31 11.33 -19.12 -21.07
N PRO A 32 11.35 -19.44 -19.77
CA PRO A 32 11.81 -20.74 -19.32
C PRO A 32 10.72 -21.82 -19.57
N PRO A 33 11.12 -23.06 -19.87
CA PRO A 33 10.23 -24.10 -20.39
C PRO A 33 9.24 -24.63 -19.36
N ALA A 34 8.08 -25.02 -19.89
CA ALA A 34 7.11 -25.88 -19.24
C ALA A 34 7.58 -27.33 -19.37
N ASP A 35 7.91 -27.97 -18.26
CA ASP A 35 8.04 -29.42 -18.20
C ASP A 35 6.70 -30.01 -17.76
N ALA A 36 6.06 -30.66 -18.73
CA ALA A 36 4.95 -31.57 -18.53
C ALA A 36 5.53 -32.94 -18.13
N GLU A 37 5.23 -33.40 -16.92
CA GLU A 37 5.31 -34.83 -16.60
C GLU A 37 3.89 -35.40 -16.63
N THR A 38 3.71 -36.36 -17.53
CA THR A 38 2.53 -37.22 -17.67
C THR A 38 2.65 -38.35 -16.64
N PRO A 39 1.55 -38.82 -16.02
CA PRO A 39 1.61 -39.80 -14.95
C PRO A 39 1.87 -41.21 -15.49
N ALA A 40 2.84 -41.90 -14.89
CA ALA A 40 3.01 -43.34 -15.07
C ALA A 40 2.13 -44.07 -14.04
N SER A 41 1.12 -44.76 -14.58
CA SER A 41 0.43 -45.88 -13.95
C SER A 41 1.42 -47.00 -13.70
N ASP A 42 1.47 -47.51 -12.46
CA ASP A 42 1.68 -48.95 -12.21
C ASP A 42 1.09 -49.33 -10.84
N SER A 43 0.10 -50.22 -10.89
CA SER A 43 -0.26 -51.10 -9.77
C SER A 43 0.60 -52.36 -9.90
N PRO A 44 0.96 -53.04 -8.80
CA PRO A 44 0.11 -54.19 -8.43
C PRO A 44 0.03 -54.55 -6.93
N ASP A 45 -0.96 -55.41 -6.67
CA ASP A 45 -1.05 -56.45 -5.63
C ASP A 45 -1.43 -56.11 -4.16
N ALA A 46 -2.74 -56.25 -3.93
CA ALA A 46 -3.40 -57.23 -3.05
C ALA A 46 -2.75 -57.67 -1.71
N LYS A 47 -3.40 -57.20 -0.63
CA LYS A 47 -3.81 -57.88 0.65
C LYS A 47 -2.72 -58.31 1.66
N PRO A 48 -3.00 -58.33 2.99
CA PRO A 48 -4.31 -58.58 3.62
C PRO A 48 -4.78 -57.60 4.72
N GLU A 49 -6.07 -57.72 5.02
CA GLU A 49 -6.78 -57.16 6.16
C GLU A 49 -6.05 -57.43 7.50
N VAL A 50 -5.85 -56.37 8.28
CA VAL A 50 -5.64 -56.48 9.73
C VAL A 50 -6.81 -55.78 10.41
N LYS A 51 -7.78 -56.59 10.87
CA LYS A 51 -8.74 -56.18 11.91
C LYS A 51 -7.96 -56.04 13.22
N GLY A 52 -7.56 -54.81 13.54
CA GLY A 52 -6.95 -54.45 14.81
C GLY A 52 -7.80 -53.39 15.52
N SER A 53 -8.75 -53.86 16.32
CA SER A 53 -9.34 -53.09 17.41
C SER A 53 -8.25 -52.77 18.43
N SER A 54 -7.80 -51.54 18.48
CA SER A 54 -7.14 -50.97 19.65
C SER A 54 -7.51 -49.51 19.77
N GLY A 55 -8.24 -49.18 20.83
CA GLY A 55 -8.62 -47.82 21.16
C GLY A 55 -7.39 -46.92 21.22
N SER A 56 -7.30 -45.99 20.27
CA SER A 56 -6.27 -44.96 20.26
C SER A 56 -6.57 -43.93 21.35
N LEU A 57 -6.16 -44.26 22.58
CA LEU A 57 -6.06 -43.36 23.73
C LEU A 57 -5.01 -42.24 23.54
N LEU A 58 -4.36 -42.17 22.37
CA LEU A 58 -3.35 -41.15 22.02
C LEU A 58 -3.89 -40.06 21.08
N SER A 59 -5.12 -40.19 20.58
CA SER A 59 -5.77 -39.19 19.71
C SER A 59 -6.00 -37.83 20.42
N GLY A 60 -6.00 -37.84 21.75
CA GLY A 60 -6.20 -36.64 22.59
C GLY A 60 -4.92 -35.88 22.95
N LEU A 61 -3.72 -36.45 22.74
CA LEU A 61 -2.44 -35.81 23.14
C LEU A 61 -1.86 -34.87 22.08
N PHE A 62 -2.41 -34.89 20.86
CA PHE A 62 -1.95 -34.05 19.75
C PHE A 62 -3.03 -33.12 19.19
N SER A 63 -4.24 -33.16 19.75
CA SER A 63 -5.29 -32.19 19.45
C SER A 63 -5.05 -30.93 20.29
N ARG A 64 -3.96 -30.21 19.99
CA ARG A 64 -3.82 -28.83 20.46
C ARG A 64 -4.86 -28.03 19.68
N GLU A 65 -5.92 -27.59 20.36
CA GLU A 65 -6.87 -26.63 19.80
C GLU A 65 -6.09 -25.53 19.09
N PRO A 66 -6.53 -25.09 17.89
CA PRO A 66 -5.90 -23.96 17.21
C PRO A 66 -5.83 -22.82 18.21
N GLU A 67 -4.59 -22.49 18.60
CA GLU A 67 -4.31 -21.45 19.58
C GLU A 67 -4.98 -20.18 19.06
N ALA A 68 -6.05 -19.75 19.74
CA ALA A 68 -6.88 -18.63 19.31
C ALA A 68 -5.98 -17.46 18.91
N GLU A 69 -6.24 -16.85 17.75
CA GLU A 69 -5.49 -15.67 17.34
C GLU A 69 -5.58 -14.63 18.46
N PRO A 70 -4.46 -13.95 18.81
CA PRO A 70 -4.48 -12.98 19.89
C PRO A 70 -5.55 -11.94 19.60
N ALA A 71 -6.53 -11.83 20.50
CA ALA A 71 -7.60 -10.85 20.36
C ALA A 71 -7.00 -9.44 20.31
N LEU A 72 -7.27 -8.72 19.23
CA LEU A 72 -6.89 -7.33 19.11
C LEU A 72 -7.84 -6.49 19.96
N THR A 73 -7.29 -5.76 20.92
CA THR A 73 -8.06 -4.80 21.72
C THR A 73 -8.00 -3.45 21.04
N PHE A 74 -9.15 -2.89 20.73
CA PHE A 74 -9.28 -1.56 20.15
C PHE A 74 -9.98 -0.61 21.10
N GLU A 75 -9.58 0.65 21.04
CA GLU A 75 -10.20 1.75 21.76
C GLU A 75 -11.15 2.51 20.82
N GLU A 76 -12.14 3.17 21.41
CA GLU A 76 -12.96 4.16 20.69
C GLU A 76 -12.09 5.37 20.31
N PRO A 77 -12.42 6.08 19.22
CA PRO A 77 -11.72 7.31 18.89
C PRO A 77 -11.82 8.29 20.07
N GLY A 78 -10.73 9.01 20.33
CA GLY A 78 -10.73 10.06 21.35
C GLY A 78 -11.70 11.20 21.02
N PRO A 79 -11.98 12.11 21.96
CA PRO A 79 -12.73 13.33 21.63
C PRO A 79 -11.95 14.14 20.57
N GLY A 80 -12.67 14.77 19.64
CA GLY A 80 -12.07 15.66 18.64
C GLY A 80 -12.78 15.61 17.29
N PRO A 81 -12.35 16.46 16.35
CA PRO A 81 -12.95 16.54 15.02
C PRO A 81 -12.80 15.20 14.30
N ARG A 82 -13.90 14.75 13.69
CA ARG A 82 -13.93 13.58 12.82
C ARG A 82 -13.54 13.96 11.40
N ALA A 83 -12.90 13.04 10.67
CA ALA A 83 -12.53 13.31 9.29
C ALA A 83 -13.78 13.57 8.41
N PRO A 84 -13.73 14.55 7.48
CA PRO A 84 -14.82 14.81 6.55
C PRO A 84 -14.98 13.70 5.51
N ILE A 85 -13.88 13.02 5.15
CA ILE A 85 -13.82 12.00 4.10
C ILE A 85 -12.88 10.88 4.55
N THR A 86 -13.29 9.64 4.37
CA THR A 86 -12.54 8.44 4.78
C THR A 86 -12.00 7.66 3.58
N ALA A 87 -12.24 8.15 2.36
CA ALA A 87 -11.83 7.49 1.11
C ALA A 87 -10.40 7.86 0.71
N ALA A 88 -9.62 6.87 0.27
CA ALA A 88 -8.30 7.05 -0.31
C ALA A 88 -8.03 5.95 -1.35
N PHE A 89 -7.48 6.29 -2.51
CA PHE A 89 -7.06 5.30 -3.54
C PHE A 89 -8.15 4.27 -3.89
N HIS A 90 -9.39 4.74 -4.08
CA HIS A 90 -10.60 3.94 -4.40
C HIS A 90 -11.08 2.97 -3.30
N VAL A 91 -10.63 3.14 -2.06
CA VAL A 91 -11.12 2.37 -0.91
C VAL A 91 -11.60 3.31 0.18
N GLU A 92 -12.57 2.87 0.97
CA GLU A 92 -13.08 3.59 2.14
C GLU A 92 -12.47 2.98 3.41
N LEU A 93 -11.70 3.79 4.13
CA LEU A 93 -11.02 3.36 5.35
C LEU A 93 -12.04 3.07 6.44
N GLY A 94 -11.89 1.91 7.07
CA GLY A 94 -12.83 1.39 8.05
C GLY A 94 -14.07 0.71 7.50
N GLU A 95 -14.25 0.67 6.18
CA GLU A 95 -15.37 -0.06 5.54
C GLU A 95 -14.88 -1.16 4.60
N THR A 96 -13.92 -0.84 3.72
CA THR A 96 -13.51 -1.76 2.66
C THR A 96 -12.71 -2.93 3.22
N ASP A 97 -13.19 -4.15 3.05
CA ASP A 97 -12.51 -5.38 3.44
C ASP A 97 -11.44 -5.81 2.42
N LEU A 98 -10.73 -6.91 2.71
CA LEU A 98 -9.67 -7.41 1.82
C LEU A 98 -10.22 -7.77 0.43
N ALA A 99 -11.39 -8.40 0.36
CA ALA A 99 -12.03 -8.77 -0.91
C ALA A 99 -12.38 -7.54 -1.76
N GLY A 100 -12.87 -6.46 -1.13
CA GLY A 100 -13.14 -5.18 -1.77
C GLY A 100 -11.87 -4.51 -2.31
N VAL A 101 -10.76 -4.59 -1.56
CA VAL A 101 -9.45 -4.12 -2.05
C VAL A 101 -8.96 -4.97 -3.22
N GLU A 102 -9.09 -6.30 -3.16
CA GLU A 102 -8.72 -7.22 -4.25
C GLU A 102 -9.50 -6.92 -5.54
N ALA A 103 -10.82 -6.72 -5.43
CA ALA A 103 -11.66 -6.32 -6.56
C ALA A 103 -11.25 -4.95 -7.12
N THR A 104 -10.91 -4.00 -6.24
CA THR A 104 -10.45 -2.66 -6.63
C THR A 104 -9.15 -2.73 -7.40
N VAL A 105 -8.14 -3.45 -6.91
CA VAL A 105 -6.85 -3.54 -7.60
C VAL A 105 -6.96 -4.29 -8.93
N GLN A 106 -7.86 -5.28 -9.02
CA GLN A 106 -8.12 -6.02 -10.25
C GLN A 106 -8.76 -5.09 -11.29
N ARG A 107 -9.73 -4.26 -10.89
CA ARG A 107 -10.35 -3.24 -11.75
C ARG A 107 -9.33 -2.22 -12.27
N LEU A 108 -8.35 -1.86 -11.45
CA LEU A 108 -7.26 -0.95 -11.83
C LEU A 108 -6.14 -1.65 -12.65
N GLY A 109 -6.23 -2.97 -12.85
CA GLY A 109 -5.22 -3.75 -13.57
C GLY A 109 -3.87 -3.82 -12.86
N LEU A 110 -3.86 -3.72 -11.52
CA LEU A 110 -2.65 -3.72 -10.71
C LEU A 110 -2.27 -5.14 -10.31
N ARG A 111 -0.96 -5.40 -10.19
CA ARG A 111 -0.42 -6.66 -9.66
C ARG A 111 -0.02 -6.46 -8.21
N CYS A 112 -0.80 -7.03 -7.32
CA CYS A 112 -0.64 -6.90 -5.88
C CYS A 112 -0.51 -8.29 -5.25
N GLY A 113 0.04 -8.35 -4.05
CA GLY A 113 0.08 -9.57 -3.26
C GLY A 113 0.26 -9.27 -1.79
N ASP A 114 -0.02 -10.27 -0.95
CA ASP A 114 0.24 -10.15 0.47
C ASP A 114 1.75 -10.16 0.73
N THR A 115 2.23 -9.03 1.21
CA THR A 115 3.62 -8.78 1.63
C THR A 115 3.76 -8.78 3.14
N SER A 116 2.76 -9.26 3.88
CA SER A 116 2.82 -9.44 5.33
C SER A 116 4.01 -10.33 5.72
N ILE A 117 4.52 -10.11 6.93
CA ILE A 117 5.58 -10.95 7.49
C ILE A 117 5.08 -12.41 7.57
N ARG A 118 3.81 -12.62 7.92
CA ARG A 118 3.16 -13.93 7.93
C ARG A 118 3.25 -14.62 6.57
N ALA A 119 2.83 -13.96 5.49
CA ALA A 119 2.90 -14.52 4.14
C ALA A 119 4.34 -14.79 3.68
N GLN A 120 5.27 -13.86 3.93
CA GLN A 120 6.67 -14.03 3.54
C GLN A 120 7.34 -15.21 4.27
N MET A 121 7.12 -15.33 5.58
CA MET A 121 7.66 -16.42 6.38
C MET A 121 7.01 -17.76 6.05
N LYS A 122 5.70 -17.79 5.80
CA LYS A 122 4.97 -18.98 5.32
C LYS A 122 5.58 -19.48 4.01
N LYS A 123 5.74 -18.59 3.02
CA LYS A 123 6.38 -18.92 1.73
C LYS A 123 7.80 -19.44 1.93
N MET A 124 8.61 -18.77 2.75
CA MET A 124 9.98 -19.21 3.04
C MET A 124 10.01 -20.61 3.68
N ARG A 125 9.10 -20.89 4.62
CA ARG A 125 8.97 -22.20 5.25
C ARG A 125 8.59 -23.27 4.25
N GLU A 126 7.57 -23.02 3.43
CA GLU A 126 7.10 -23.95 2.40
C GLU A 126 8.22 -24.27 1.41
N THR A 127 8.99 -23.25 0.98
CA THR A 127 10.18 -23.44 0.13
C THR A 127 11.24 -24.30 0.82
N LYS A 128 11.61 -24.00 2.07
CA LYS A 128 12.61 -24.80 2.82
C LYS A 128 12.18 -26.25 3.03
N MET A 129 10.90 -26.48 3.31
CA MET A 129 10.35 -27.82 3.44
C MET A 129 10.39 -28.59 2.12
N ALA A 130 10.05 -27.92 1.01
CA ALA A 130 10.14 -28.52 -0.32
C ALA A 130 11.60 -28.87 -0.69
N GLU A 131 12.55 -27.97 -0.42
CA GLU A 131 13.98 -28.19 -0.66
C GLU A 131 14.57 -29.31 0.19
N ALA A 132 14.17 -29.43 1.45
CA ALA A 132 14.62 -30.50 2.33
C ALA A 132 14.04 -31.86 1.93
N LYS A 133 12.75 -31.88 1.53
CA LYS A 133 12.12 -33.06 0.94
C LYS A 133 12.84 -33.51 -0.33
N ALA A 134 13.23 -32.57 -1.19
CA ALA A 134 14.01 -32.87 -2.40
C ALA A 134 15.42 -33.40 -2.09
N ARG A 135 16.02 -33.00 -0.95
CA ARG A 135 17.32 -33.50 -0.48
C ARG A 135 17.25 -34.82 0.29
N GLY A 136 16.05 -35.35 0.56
CA GLY A 136 15.88 -36.57 1.35
C GLY A 136 16.20 -36.41 2.84
N GLU A 137 16.14 -35.19 3.38
CA GLU A 137 16.35 -34.92 4.81
C GLU A 137 15.17 -35.47 5.64
N ASP A 138 15.47 -36.09 6.80
CA ASP A 138 14.49 -36.77 7.65
C ASP A 138 13.44 -35.81 8.25
N VAL A 139 12.21 -36.31 8.41
CA VAL A 139 11.01 -35.59 8.87
C VAL A 139 11.23 -34.98 10.26
N VAL A 140 12.00 -35.66 11.11
CA VAL A 140 12.30 -35.21 12.48
C VAL A 140 13.15 -33.93 12.50
N THR A 141 14.10 -33.79 11.57
CA THR A 141 14.91 -32.57 11.39
C THR A 141 14.07 -31.38 10.91
N SER A 142 13.05 -31.66 10.08
CA SER A 142 12.14 -30.64 9.55
C SER A 142 11.05 -30.17 10.53
N ALA A 143 10.84 -30.89 11.65
CA ALA A 143 9.80 -30.57 12.64
C ALA A 143 10.00 -29.21 13.33
N SER A 144 11.25 -28.73 13.43
CA SER A 144 11.57 -27.40 13.96
C SER A 144 11.10 -26.27 13.04
N TRP A 145 11.03 -26.52 11.73
CA TRP A 145 10.55 -25.55 10.74
C TRP A 145 9.03 -25.54 10.61
N ALA A 146 8.34 -26.57 11.08
CA ALA A 146 6.89 -26.67 11.00
C ALA A 146 6.14 -25.72 11.95
N LYS A 147 6.81 -25.22 13.01
CA LYS A 147 6.16 -24.35 14.00
C LYS A 147 6.20 -22.88 13.56
N PRO A 148 5.05 -22.20 13.46
CA PRO A 148 5.02 -20.77 13.18
C PRO A 148 5.77 -19.96 14.23
N SER A 149 6.59 -19.02 13.78
CA SER A 149 7.26 -18.08 14.66
C SER A 149 6.27 -17.10 15.31
N LYS A 150 6.65 -16.44 16.42
CA LYS A 150 5.85 -15.34 17.00
C LYS A 150 5.53 -14.24 15.98
N ARG A 151 6.41 -14.01 15.00
CA ARG A 151 6.21 -13.05 13.91
C ARG A 151 5.14 -13.49 12.92
N GLU A 152 5.00 -14.78 12.67
CA GLU A 152 3.92 -15.33 11.82
C GLU A 152 2.56 -15.29 12.50
N LYS A 153 2.52 -15.25 13.83
CA LYS A 153 1.28 -15.05 14.58
C LYS A 153 0.70 -13.64 14.41
N ASN A 154 1.46 -12.66 13.91
CA ASN A 154 0.93 -11.33 13.61
C ASN A 154 -0.19 -11.46 12.56
N PRO A 155 -1.44 -11.10 12.88
CA PRO A 155 -2.57 -11.24 11.96
C PRO A 155 -2.56 -10.20 10.84
N GLN A 156 -1.73 -9.16 10.94
CA GLN A 156 -1.70 -8.05 9.98
C GLN A 156 -1.43 -8.51 8.55
N VAL A 157 -2.31 -8.09 7.65
CA VAL A 157 -2.18 -8.28 6.20
C VAL A 157 -1.61 -7.01 5.57
N ARG A 158 -0.66 -7.15 4.64
CA ARG A 158 -0.04 -6.01 3.95
C ARG A 158 -0.12 -6.22 2.45
N TYR A 159 -1.22 -5.80 1.86
CA TYR A 159 -1.48 -6.00 0.44
C TYR A 159 -0.81 -4.89 -0.38
N SER A 160 0.25 -5.26 -1.11
CA SER A 160 1.12 -4.28 -1.78
C SER A 160 1.19 -4.49 -3.28
N CYS A 161 1.05 -3.39 -4.02
CA CYS A 161 1.19 -3.31 -5.46
C CYS A 161 2.47 -2.52 -5.79
N GLY A 162 3.43 -3.17 -6.45
CA GLY A 162 4.67 -2.51 -6.87
C GLY A 162 4.56 -1.92 -8.27
N ARG A 163 5.34 -0.88 -8.55
CA ARG A 163 5.44 -0.23 -9.88
C ARG A 163 4.10 0.28 -10.41
N VAL A 164 3.28 0.84 -9.52
CA VAL A 164 1.99 1.45 -9.88
C VAL A 164 2.26 2.80 -10.50
N ALA A 165 1.85 3.01 -11.76
CA ALA A 165 1.91 4.33 -12.37
C ALA A 165 0.79 5.22 -11.82
N ALA A 166 1.09 6.49 -11.58
CA ALA A 166 0.11 7.44 -11.03
C ALA A 166 -1.17 7.55 -11.87
N SER A 167 -1.05 7.41 -13.20
CA SER A 167 -2.19 7.39 -14.12
C SER A 167 -3.12 6.17 -13.95
N GLN A 168 -2.61 5.05 -13.42
CA GLN A 168 -3.43 3.87 -13.14
C GLN A 168 -4.26 4.01 -11.87
N LEU A 169 -3.87 4.92 -10.95
CA LEU A 169 -4.64 5.15 -9.73
C LEU A 169 -6.01 5.74 -10.08
N GLY A 170 -6.09 6.69 -11.02
CA GLY A 170 -7.36 7.23 -11.50
C GLY A 170 -8.22 7.90 -10.41
N ASP A 171 -7.63 8.27 -9.28
CA ASP A 171 -8.28 8.95 -8.16
C ASP A 171 -8.30 10.47 -8.34
N ARG A 172 -7.23 11.04 -8.91
CA ARG A 172 -7.11 12.44 -9.31
C ARG A 172 -6.04 12.61 -10.39
N GLU A 173 -5.97 13.80 -10.99
CA GLU A 173 -4.85 14.15 -11.85
C GLU A 173 -3.58 14.23 -11.00
N ARG A 174 -2.55 13.48 -11.37
CA ARG A 174 -1.30 13.38 -10.61
C ARG A 174 -0.12 13.60 -11.55
N PRO A 175 0.97 14.22 -11.08
CA PRO A 175 2.22 14.22 -11.84
C PRO A 175 2.66 12.81 -12.20
N THR A 176 3.25 12.66 -13.39
CA THR A 176 3.71 11.36 -13.88
C THR A 176 4.76 10.79 -12.91
N SER A 177 4.39 9.73 -12.22
CA SER A 177 5.25 9.04 -11.27
C SER A 177 4.93 7.55 -11.25
N SER A 178 5.86 6.75 -10.72
CA SER A 178 5.66 5.33 -10.45
C SER A 178 6.08 5.04 -9.01
N GLY A 179 5.26 4.27 -8.31
CA GLY A 179 5.44 4.03 -6.89
C GLY A 179 4.95 2.67 -6.44
N ARG A 180 4.68 2.59 -5.14
CA ARG A 180 4.09 1.45 -4.46
C ARG A 180 2.80 1.90 -3.82
N LEU A 181 1.72 1.21 -4.16
CA LEU A 181 0.45 1.28 -3.46
C LEU A 181 0.45 0.21 -2.37
N LEU A 182 0.00 0.56 -1.17
CA LEU A 182 -0.02 -0.34 -0.02
C LEU A 182 -1.31 -0.14 0.76
N TYR A 183 -1.99 -1.26 1.01
CA TYR A 183 -3.12 -1.38 1.90
C TYR A 183 -2.72 -2.25 3.10
N VAL A 184 -3.10 -1.84 4.31
CA VAL A 184 -2.82 -2.60 5.55
C VAL A 184 -4.11 -2.84 6.30
N PHE A 185 -4.25 -4.07 6.77
CA PHE A 185 -5.38 -4.54 7.58
C PHE A 185 -4.84 -5.12 8.87
N ASP A 186 -5.56 -4.95 9.97
CA ASP A 186 -5.18 -5.56 11.25
C ASP A 186 -5.28 -7.09 11.22
N SER A 187 -6.25 -7.62 10.47
CA SER A 187 -6.33 -9.01 10.03
C SER A 187 -7.17 -9.11 8.76
N GLU A 188 -7.27 -10.30 8.16
CA GLU A 188 -8.12 -10.57 6.98
C GLU A 188 -9.61 -10.24 7.21
N GLN A 189 -10.07 -10.23 8.47
CA GLN A 189 -11.46 -9.98 8.85
C GLN A 189 -11.74 -8.51 9.20
N HIS A 190 -10.70 -7.68 9.29
CA HIS A 190 -10.86 -6.26 9.59
C HIS A 190 -10.88 -5.45 8.29
N PRO A 191 -11.56 -4.29 8.27
CA PRO A 191 -11.49 -3.38 7.14
C PRO A 191 -10.10 -2.76 7.00
N VAL A 192 -9.86 -2.13 5.85
CA VAL A 192 -8.60 -1.45 5.55
C VAL A 192 -8.38 -0.33 6.57
N ARG A 193 -7.27 -0.44 7.32
CA ARG A 193 -6.83 0.55 8.29
C ARG A 193 -6.01 1.64 7.64
N HIS A 194 -5.17 1.29 6.67
CA HIS A 194 -4.20 2.19 6.07
C HIS A 194 -4.18 2.00 4.57
N ALA A 195 -4.20 3.10 3.83
CA ALA A 195 -3.91 3.14 2.41
C ALA A 195 -2.81 4.18 2.13
N SER A 196 -1.81 3.83 1.32
CA SER A 196 -0.72 4.75 0.99
C SER A 196 -0.17 4.54 -0.41
N TYR A 197 0.28 5.65 -1.01
CA TYR A 197 1.01 5.66 -2.27
C TYR A 197 2.35 6.37 -2.08
N GLN A 198 3.43 5.60 -2.21
CA GLN A 198 4.79 6.07 -2.07
C GLN A 198 5.51 5.99 -3.41
N ARG A 199 6.03 7.11 -3.90
CA ARG A 199 6.82 7.19 -5.14
C ARG A 199 8.17 7.84 -4.90
N THR A 200 9.08 7.63 -5.84
CA THR A 200 10.43 8.21 -5.79
C THR A 200 10.73 8.90 -7.11
N HIS A 201 11.19 10.15 -7.02
CA HIS A 201 11.56 11.00 -8.13
C HIS A 201 13.07 11.15 -8.21
N LYS A 202 13.61 11.12 -9.43
CA LYS A 202 15.01 11.48 -9.70
C LYS A 202 15.19 13.00 -9.89
N ASP A 203 14.13 13.66 -10.33
CA ASP A 203 14.09 15.11 -10.52
C ASP A 203 13.42 15.75 -9.30
N GLN A 204 14.16 16.62 -8.61
CA GLN A 204 13.68 17.29 -7.41
C GLN A 204 12.60 18.33 -7.72
N ALA A 205 12.59 18.92 -8.92
CA ALA A 205 11.53 19.85 -9.33
C ALA A 205 10.19 19.10 -9.52
N LEU A 206 10.23 17.91 -10.12
CA LEU A 206 9.05 17.03 -10.22
C LEU A 206 8.57 16.57 -8.84
N ALA A 207 9.49 16.25 -7.93
CA ALA A 207 9.14 15.91 -6.55
C ALA A 207 8.43 17.07 -5.84
N LEU A 208 8.92 18.31 -6.00
CA LEU A 208 8.29 19.49 -5.41
C LEU A 208 6.89 19.73 -5.99
N ALA A 209 6.72 19.62 -7.30
CA ALA A 209 5.42 19.74 -7.95
C ALA A 209 4.42 18.71 -7.40
N ASP A 210 4.88 17.46 -7.24
CA ASP A 210 4.09 16.36 -6.70
C ASP A 210 3.70 16.55 -5.23
N VAL A 211 4.61 17.05 -4.38
CA VAL A 211 4.27 17.38 -2.99
C VAL A 211 3.25 18.53 -2.93
N LYS A 212 3.44 19.59 -3.74
CA LYS A 212 2.51 20.72 -3.78
C LYS A 212 1.11 20.29 -4.20
N GLU A 213 1.02 19.50 -5.28
CA GLU A 213 -0.24 18.99 -5.79
C GLU A 213 -0.91 18.05 -4.78
N ALA A 214 -0.14 17.17 -4.12
CA ALA A 214 -0.67 16.31 -3.05
C ALA A 214 -1.20 17.12 -1.86
N VAL A 215 -0.47 18.14 -1.41
CA VAL A 215 -0.89 19.01 -0.30
C VAL A 215 -2.12 19.81 -0.69
N GLU A 216 -2.20 20.34 -1.91
CA GLU A 216 -3.36 21.06 -2.43
C GLU A 216 -4.60 20.16 -2.47
N SER A 217 -4.48 18.95 -3.01
CA SER A 217 -5.60 18.01 -3.06
C SER A 217 -6.05 17.56 -1.67
N ALA A 218 -5.12 17.26 -0.76
CA ALA A 218 -5.47 16.94 0.61
C ALA A 218 -6.13 18.14 1.30
N THR A 219 -5.63 19.35 1.06
CA THR A 219 -6.21 20.58 1.62
C THR A 219 -7.64 20.81 1.15
N LYS A 220 -7.94 20.48 -0.12
CA LYS A 220 -9.29 20.56 -0.67
C LYS A 220 -10.28 19.61 0.01
N LEU A 221 -9.82 18.44 0.43
CA LEU A 221 -10.66 17.40 1.05
C LEU A 221 -10.77 17.57 2.57
N TYR A 222 -9.68 17.98 3.22
CA TYR A 222 -9.51 17.95 4.67
C TYR A 222 -9.40 19.36 5.31
N GLY A 223 -9.33 20.42 4.52
CA GLY A 223 -9.02 21.77 5.03
C GLY A 223 -7.50 21.97 5.24
N PRO A 224 -7.05 23.03 5.94
CA PRO A 224 -5.62 23.25 6.16
C PRO A 224 -4.99 22.16 7.04
N PRO A 225 -3.69 21.82 6.84
CA PRO A 225 -3.00 20.85 7.68
C PRO A 225 -2.96 21.32 9.15
N THR A 226 -3.18 20.40 10.09
CA THR A 226 -3.11 20.66 11.53
C THR A 226 -1.66 20.78 12.01
N ARG A 227 -0.72 20.09 11.35
CA ARG A 227 0.72 20.20 11.61
C ARG A 227 1.52 20.25 10.32
N VAL A 228 2.51 21.14 10.29
CA VAL A 228 3.51 21.23 9.21
C VAL A 228 4.90 21.17 9.85
N ARG A 229 5.74 20.25 9.35
CA ARG A 229 7.12 20.07 9.82
C ARG A 229 8.10 20.33 8.68
N ASN A 230 8.97 21.32 8.89
CA ASN A 230 9.91 21.85 7.89
C ASN A 230 9.20 22.51 6.69
N ALA A 231 9.77 23.58 6.16
CA ALA A 231 9.22 24.26 4.99
C ALA A 231 9.57 23.50 3.69
N LEU A 232 8.73 23.62 2.67
CA LEU A 232 9.08 23.19 1.32
C LEU A 232 10.24 24.02 0.79
N PRO A 233 11.17 23.43 0.02
CA PRO A 233 12.21 24.19 -0.62
C PRO A 233 11.61 25.15 -1.64
N GLU A 234 12.15 26.36 -1.67
CA GLU A 234 11.85 27.32 -2.73
C GLU A 234 12.78 27.06 -3.93
N PRO A 235 12.27 27.10 -5.17
CA PRO A 235 13.12 27.08 -6.34
C PRO A 235 14.10 28.25 -6.31
N ALA A 236 15.38 28.00 -6.56
CA ALA A 236 16.37 29.04 -6.76
C ALA A 236 16.06 29.87 -8.02
N GLY A 237 16.78 30.98 -8.21
CA GLY A 237 16.54 31.88 -9.36
C GLY A 237 16.73 31.23 -10.74
N ASP A 238 17.47 30.13 -10.82
CA ASP A 238 17.67 29.30 -12.00
C ASP A 238 16.64 28.16 -12.15
N GLY A 239 15.68 28.06 -11.21
CA GLY A 239 14.67 27.02 -11.15
C GLY A 239 15.15 25.73 -10.48
N ALA A 240 16.40 25.66 -10.02
CA ALA A 240 16.90 24.49 -9.30
C ALA A 240 16.16 24.34 -7.96
N VAL A 241 15.75 23.11 -7.66
CA VAL A 241 15.09 22.78 -6.40
C VAL A 241 15.98 21.83 -5.63
N GLU A 242 16.25 22.14 -4.37
CA GLU A 242 17.03 21.26 -3.50
C GLU A 242 16.26 20.93 -2.21
N PHE A 243 15.87 19.65 -2.08
CA PHE A 243 15.35 19.12 -0.83
C PHE A 243 16.50 18.92 0.18
N PRO A 244 16.26 19.23 1.47
CA PRO A 244 17.24 18.99 2.51
C PRO A 244 17.49 17.48 2.70
N LEU A 245 18.76 17.09 2.68
CA LEU A 245 19.17 15.70 2.85
C LEU A 245 18.80 15.18 4.25
N LEU A 246 18.18 13.99 4.32
CA LEU A 246 17.78 13.31 5.55
C LEU A 246 16.87 14.14 6.49
N LYS A 247 16.14 15.12 5.94
CA LYS A 247 15.10 15.86 6.67
C LYS A 247 13.74 15.59 6.04
N ASN A 248 12.80 15.10 6.84
CA ASN A 248 11.42 14.93 6.41
C ASN A 248 10.73 16.29 6.32
N ILE A 249 10.05 16.55 5.22
CA ILE A 249 9.04 17.60 5.14
C ILE A 249 7.69 16.92 5.29
N GLU A 250 6.91 17.29 6.30
CA GLU A 250 5.68 16.57 6.68
C GLU A 250 4.50 17.54 6.76
N PHE A 251 3.37 17.12 6.20
CA PHE A 251 2.07 17.77 6.32
C PHE A 251 1.09 16.75 6.89
N GLU A 252 0.44 17.10 8.00
CA GLU A 252 -0.47 16.21 8.73
C GLU A 252 -1.83 16.86 8.89
N TRP A 253 -2.89 16.04 8.73
CA TRP A 253 -4.25 16.36 9.14
C TRP A 253 -4.64 15.30 10.17
N GLU A 254 -4.68 15.72 11.43
CA GLU A 254 -4.99 14.88 12.58
C GLU A 254 -6.48 15.02 12.92
N TYR A 255 -7.22 13.90 12.81
CA TYR A 255 -8.59 13.74 13.29
C TYR A 255 -8.60 12.65 14.37
N SER A 256 -9.70 12.57 15.13
CA SER A 256 -9.83 11.55 16.19
C SER A 256 -9.92 10.12 15.64
N ASP A 257 -10.37 9.94 14.41
CA ASP A 257 -10.57 8.66 13.74
C ASP A 257 -9.66 8.44 12.51
N LEU A 258 -8.94 9.47 12.06
CA LEU A 258 -8.15 9.42 10.84
C LEU A 258 -6.89 10.29 10.92
N LEU A 259 -5.79 9.79 10.37
CA LEU A 259 -4.57 10.53 10.12
C LEU A 259 -4.27 10.57 8.63
N VAL A 260 -4.23 11.77 8.07
CA VAL A 260 -3.72 12.01 6.71
C VAL A 260 -2.31 12.56 6.84
N LYS A 261 -1.35 11.98 6.12
CA LYS A 261 0.05 12.41 6.14
C LYS A 261 0.64 12.43 4.75
N ILE A 262 1.28 13.55 4.41
CA ILE A 262 2.12 13.70 3.22
C ILE A 262 3.55 13.92 3.68
N VAL A 263 4.48 13.11 3.17
CA VAL A 263 5.91 13.19 3.52
C VAL A 263 6.74 13.31 2.26
N ALA A 264 7.70 14.22 2.27
CA ALA A 264 8.80 14.24 1.32
C ALA A 264 10.13 14.02 2.06
N LEU A 265 10.95 13.11 1.55
CA LEU A 265 12.27 12.80 2.11
C LEU A 265 13.28 12.55 1.01
N ARG A 266 14.37 13.31 1.06
CA ARG A 266 15.59 13.04 0.28
C ARG A 266 16.50 12.11 1.09
N LEU A 267 16.56 10.84 0.68
CA LEU A 267 17.42 9.83 1.33
C LEU A 267 18.86 9.85 0.79
N ASP A 268 19.04 10.21 -0.47
CA ASP A 268 20.33 10.28 -1.15
C ASP A 268 20.41 11.56 -2.01
N GLU A 269 21.56 11.81 -2.63
CA GLU A 269 21.76 13.03 -3.42
C GLU A 269 20.85 13.15 -4.64
N THR A 270 20.32 12.03 -5.12
CA THR A 270 19.71 11.88 -6.45
C THR A 270 18.20 11.65 -6.41
N LYS A 271 17.63 11.34 -5.25
CA LYS A 271 16.25 10.87 -5.14
C LYS A 271 15.48 11.50 -4.00
N VAL A 272 14.26 11.90 -4.31
CA VAL A 272 13.28 12.35 -3.34
C VAL A 272 12.12 11.37 -3.33
N THR A 273 11.81 10.83 -2.16
CA THR A 273 10.65 9.97 -1.95
C THR A 273 9.50 10.84 -1.46
N VAL A 274 8.34 10.70 -2.11
CA VAL A 274 7.09 11.35 -1.72
C VAL A 274 6.08 10.28 -1.34
N GLY A 275 5.54 10.37 -0.14
CA GLY A 275 4.53 9.45 0.39
C GLY A 275 3.25 10.19 0.69
N GLU A 276 2.13 9.67 0.20
CA GLU A 276 0.78 10.01 0.66
C GLU A 276 0.24 8.83 1.46
N ARG A 277 -0.32 9.11 2.64
CA ARG A 277 -0.86 8.09 3.53
C ARG A 277 -2.14 8.61 4.18
N VAL A 278 -3.15 7.74 4.21
CA VAL A 278 -4.35 7.90 5.03
C VAL A 278 -4.44 6.65 5.90
N GLU A 279 -4.59 6.82 7.21
CA GLU A 279 -4.67 5.69 8.14
C GLU A 279 -5.59 5.97 9.33
N VAL A 280 -6.27 4.94 9.83
CA VAL A 280 -6.93 4.97 11.13
C VAL A 280 -5.85 4.84 12.21
N PRO A 281 -5.75 5.76 13.19
CA PRO A 281 -4.71 5.77 14.21
C PRO A 281 -4.57 4.41 14.92
N THR A 282 -3.32 3.99 15.13
CA THR A 282 -3.05 2.69 15.77
C THR A 282 -3.71 2.60 17.14
N GLY A 283 -4.39 1.48 17.42
CA GLY A 283 -5.12 1.28 18.67
C GLY A 283 -6.60 1.70 18.61
N VAL A 284 -6.96 2.63 17.73
CA VAL A 284 -8.37 2.99 17.47
C VAL A 284 -9.04 1.88 16.66
N ARG A 285 -10.33 1.59 16.93
CA ARG A 285 -11.10 0.57 16.20
C ARG A 285 -11.06 0.86 14.69
N PRO A 286 -10.77 -0.15 13.83
CA PRO A 286 -10.54 0.10 12.42
C PRO A 286 -11.77 0.61 11.67
N ASP A 287 -12.99 0.29 12.12
CA ASP A 287 -14.25 0.79 11.56
C ASP A 287 -14.68 2.17 12.09
N ALA A 288 -13.91 2.76 13.03
CA ALA A 288 -14.25 4.02 13.68
C ALA A 288 -14.69 5.11 12.68
N PRO A 289 -14.02 5.30 11.53
CA PRO A 289 -14.40 6.34 10.57
C PRO A 289 -15.82 6.22 9.97
N THR A 290 -16.43 5.04 10.03
CA THR A 290 -17.77 4.78 9.45
C THR A 290 -18.91 5.04 10.45
N LEU A 291 -18.58 5.20 11.73
CA LEU A 291 -19.57 5.33 12.79
C LEU A 291 -20.32 6.68 12.70
N PRO A 292 -21.61 6.72 13.06
CA PRO A 292 -22.36 7.96 13.14
C PRO A 292 -21.65 9.00 14.00
N ARG A 293 -21.59 10.24 13.52
CA ARG A 293 -21.09 11.36 14.32
C ARG A 293 -21.99 11.58 15.53
N THR A 294 -21.40 11.61 16.70
CA THR A 294 -22.09 11.95 17.94
C THR A 294 -22.09 13.47 18.18
N PRO A 295 -23.10 14.02 18.89
CA PRO A 295 -23.08 15.44 19.26
C PRO A 295 -21.87 15.75 20.16
N GLY A 296 -20.83 16.36 19.57
CA GLY A 296 -19.51 16.58 20.21
C GLY A 296 -18.35 16.38 19.24
N ASP A 297 -18.56 15.56 18.21
CA ASP A 297 -17.58 15.26 17.15
C ASP A 297 -17.28 16.43 16.20
N ASP A 298 -18.20 17.39 16.11
CA ASP A 298 -18.03 18.60 15.28
C ASP A 298 -17.63 19.85 16.10
N ALA A 299 -17.45 19.71 17.42
CA ALA A 299 -17.01 20.84 18.23
C ALA A 299 -15.54 21.11 17.93
N PRO A 300 -15.17 22.28 17.38
CA PRO A 300 -13.77 22.66 17.34
C PRO A 300 -13.29 22.70 18.78
N GLU A 301 -12.31 21.86 19.11
CA GLU A 301 -11.58 21.98 20.37
C GLU A 301 -11.13 23.44 20.43
N SER A 302 -11.69 24.20 21.37
CA SER A 302 -11.40 25.62 21.51
C SER A 302 -9.89 25.72 21.64
N ALA A 303 -9.25 26.19 20.57
CA ALA A 303 -7.80 26.23 20.46
C ALA A 303 -7.25 26.78 21.76
N HIS A 304 -6.61 25.92 22.55
CA HIS A 304 -5.81 26.37 23.66
C HIS A 304 -4.74 27.26 23.05
N ALA A 305 -4.98 28.57 23.16
CA ALA A 305 -4.05 29.61 22.83
C ALA A 305 -2.80 29.37 23.66
N HIS A 306 -1.81 28.71 23.06
CA HIS A 306 -0.44 28.77 23.53
C HIS A 306 0.06 30.18 23.23
N ALA A 307 -0.11 31.05 24.23
CA ALA A 307 0.66 32.27 24.41
C ALA A 307 2.10 31.93 24.84
#